data_AF-A0AA95N0D1-F1
#
_entry.id   AF-A0AA95N0D1-F1
#
_cell.length_a   1.000
_cell.length_b   1.000
_cell.length_c   1.000
_cell.angle_alpha   90.00
_cell.angle_beta   90.00
_cell.angle_gamma   90.00
#
_symmetry.space_group_name_H-M   'P 1'
#
loop_
_entity.id
_entity.type
_entity.pdbx_description
1 polymer ?
#
loop_
_entity_poly.entity_id
_entity_poly.type
_entity_poly.pdbx_seq_one_letter_code
_entity_poly.pdbx_strand_id
1 'polypeptide(L)' 'MEQIQEVRFCENCSRETVHMVREDPLEIEYICKECNDHQEMFKSFF' A
#
# COMPACT_ATOMS: atom_id res chain seq x y z
N MET A 1 2.42 13.83 5.06
CA MET A 1 2.19 12.38 5.12
C MET A 1 0.69 12.17 5.25
N GLU A 2 0.01 11.86 4.15
CA GLU A 2 -1.40 11.49 4.18
C GLU A 2 -1.48 9.97 4.31
N GLN A 3 -2.20 9.50 5.34
CA GLN A 3 -2.46 8.07 5.54
C GLN A 3 -3.89 7.78 5.13
N ILE A 4 -4.02 7.02 4.05
CA ILE A 4 -5.30 6.63 3.48
C ILE A 4 -5.47 5.12 3.66
N GLN A 5 -6.71 4.67 3.81
CA GLN A 5 -7.03 3.23 3.82
C GLN A 5 -7.82 2.92 2.56
N GLU A 6 -7.36 1.96 1.77
CA GLU A 6 -8.04 1.49 0.58
C GLU A 6 -8.24 -0.02 0.64
N VAL A 7 -9.33 -0.52 0.05
CA VAL A 7 -9.50 -1.96 -0.12
C VAL A 7 -8.84 -2.34 -1.43
N ARG A 8 -7.87 -3.25 -1.37
CA ARG A 8 -7.15 -3.77 -2.54
C ARG A 8 -7.08 -5.28 -2.47
N PHE A 9 -6.93 -5.92 -3.63
CA PHE A 9 -6.66 -7.34 -3.66
C PHE A 9 -5.23 -7.58 -3.17
N CYS A 10 -5.07 -8.31 -2.08
CA CYS A 10 -3.75 -8.76 -1.62
C CYS A 10 -3.44 -10.09 -2.27
N GLU A 11 -2.36 -10.16 -3.05
CA GLU A 11 -1.94 -11.40 -3.69
C GLU A 11 -1.59 -12.48 -2.65
N ASN A 12 -0.98 -12.08 -1.53
CA ASN A 12 -0.60 -12.98 -0.45
C ASN A 12 -1.81 -13.56 0.31
N CYS A 13 -2.88 -12.76 0.53
CA CYS A 13 -4.12 -13.27 1.11
C CYS A 13 -5.07 -13.89 0.07
N SER A 14 -4.79 -13.69 -1.22
CA SER A 14 -5.65 -14.07 -2.35
C SER A 14 -7.10 -13.59 -2.19
N ARG A 15 -7.29 -12.42 -1.57
CA ARG A 15 -8.60 -11.81 -1.31
C ARG A 15 -8.50 -10.30 -1.22
N GLU A 16 -9.65 -9.62 -1.27
CA GLU A 16 -9.75 -8.19 -1.02
C GLU A 16 -9.54 -7.91 0.48
N THR A 17 -8.51 -7.12 0.78
CA THR A 17 -8.13 -6.76 2.14
C THR A 17 -7.92 -5.25 2.25
N VAL A 18 -8.04 -4.74 3.47
CA VAL A 18 -7.76 -3.33 3.76
C VAL A 18 -6.25 -3.12 3.72
N HIS A 19 -5.81 -2.24 2.84
CA HIS A 19 -4.43 -1.77 2.76
C HIS A 19 -4.34 -0.36 3.34
N MET A 20 -3.29 -0.11 4.10
CA MET A 20 -2.91 1.22 4.56
C MET A 20 -1.92 1.80 3.55
N VAL A 21 -2.34 2.87 2.89
CA VAL A 21 -1.56 3.63 1.94
C VAL A 21 -0.86 4.76 2.69
N ARG A 22 0.46 4.80 2.59
CA ARG A 22 1.29 5.92 3.01
C ARG A 22 1.88 6.52 1.76
N GLU A 23 1.38 7.70 1.40
CA GLU A 23 1.94 8.46 0.31
C GLU A 23 2.80 9.60 0.84
N ASP A 24 4.03 9.61 0.36
CA ASP A 24 5.00 10.68 0.50
C ASP A 24 5.35 11.27 -0.87
N PRO A 25 6.00 12.44 -0.92
CA PRO A 25 6.38 13.04 -2.20
C PRO A 25 7.23 12.09 -3.06
N LEU A 26 8.07 11.25 -2.44
CA LEU A 26 9.01 10.39 -3.15
C LEU A 26 8.49 8.97 -3.43
N GLU A 27 7.59 8.48 -2.60
CA GLU A 27 7.23 7.06 -2.53
C GLU A 27 5.79 6.84 -2.07
N ILE A 28 5.23 5.70 -2.43
CA ILE A 28 3.93 5.22 -2.00
C ILE A 28 4.11 3.82 -1.41
N GLU A 29 3.82 3.65 -0.13
CA GLU A 29 3.83 2.37 0.56
C GLU A 29 2.39 1.87 0.75
N TYR A 30 2.13 0.63 0.37
CA TYR A 30 0.87 -0.08 0.59
C TYR A 30 1.09 -1.22 1.58
N ILE A 31 0.41 -1.16 2.71
CA ILE A 31 0.56 -2.16 3.79
C ILE A 31 -0.75 -2.92 3.98
N CYS A 32 -0.77 -4.21 3.65
CA CYS A 32 -1.94 -5.05 3.90
C CYS A 32 -2.18 -5.22 5.41
N LYS A 33 -3.35 -4.83 5.91
CA LYS A 33 -3.68 -4.97 7.35
C LYS A 33 -3.91 -6.40 7.82
N GLU A 34 -4.06 -7.34 6.91
CA GLU A 34 -4.34 -8.74 7.24
C GLU A 34 -3.07 -9.60 7.34
N CYS A 35 -2.18 -9.51 6.35
CA CYS A 35 -0.93 -10.27 6.34
C CYS A 35 0.32 -9.42 6.62
N ASN A 36 0.18 -8.09 6.75
CA ASN A 36 1.29 -7.14 6.82
C ASN A 36 2.27 -7.28 5.64
N ASP A 37 1.74 -7.56 4.44
CA ASP A 37 2.53 -7.45 3.21
C ASP A 37 2.77 -5.96 2.91
N HIS A 38 4.03 -5.59 2.66
CA HIS A 38 4.46 -4.22 2.36
C HIS A 38 4.83 -4.14 0.88
N GLN A 39 4.17 -3.26 0.14
CA GLN A 39 4.51 -2.93 -1.24
C GLN A 39 4.92 -1.48 -1.35
N GLU A 40 6.18 -1.24 -1.69
CA GLU A 40 6.75 0.09 -1.85
C GLU A 40 6.86 0.43 -3.35
N MET A 41 6.31 1.58 -3.75
CA MET A 41 6.41 2.12 -5.10
C MET A 41 7.08 3.49 -5.08
N PHE A 42 8.23 3.61 -5.75
CA PHE A 42 8.93 4.88 -5.87
C PHE A 42 8.35 5.71 -7.02
N LYS A 43 7.98 6.97 -6.74
CA LYS A 43 7.60 7.92 -7.79
C LYS A 43 8.88 8.29 -8.55
N SER A 44 9.01 7.79 -9.78
CA SER A 44 10.11 8.18 -10.66
C SER A 44 9.89 9.60 -11.17
N PHE A 45 10.63 10.56 -10.61
CA PHE A 45 10.72 11.93 -11.12
C PHE A 45 11.75 11.95 -12.26
N PHE A 46 11.30 11.74 -13.49
CA PHE A 46 12.08 11.97 -14.71
C PHE A 46 11.54 13.18 -15.48
#